data_AF-A0A0P9HDN3-F1
#
_entry.id   AF-A0A0P9HDN3-F1
#
_cell.length_a   1.000
_cell.length_b   1.000
_cell.length_c   1.000
_cell.angle_alpha   90.00
_cell.angle_beta   90.00
_cell.angle_gamma   90.00
#
_symmetry.space_group_name_H-M   'P 1'
#
loop_
_entity.id
_entity.type
_entity.pdbx_description
1 polymer ?
#
loop_
_entity_poly.entity_id
_entity_poly.type
_entity_poly.pdbx_seq_one_letter_code
_entity_poly.pdbx_strand_id
1 'polypeptide(L)'
;AFTIGGLLWIGDFVQIVVYGLITGTLVDAPDQELPLALRIGLRLFVLSVVILGLGMAGLFLRVQRRSKKLTIAALPFTIIALALGTANLVLLSGVLGAPSFNDTFMGLSVFSTSIATLLMGIGALRSGVLPRWASLALVFVGVTTIPILFGTPLPFGPDWATDHLAFLTSGIAFAAVGVSEWRGKRS
;
A
#
# COMPACT_ATOMS: atom_id res chain seq x y z
N ALA A 1 2.90 4.70 -11.17
CA ALA A 1 2.07 4.01 -10.17
C ALA A 1 2.92 3.57 -8.98
N PHE A 2 3.74 2.52 -9.10
CA PHE A 2 4.56 2.00 -7.99
C PHE A 2 5.43 3.05 -7.28
N THR A 3 6.15 3.90 -8.02
CA THR A 3 6.97 4.97 -7.42
C THR A 3 6.14 5.93 -6.57
N ILE A 4 5.05 6.45 -7.13
CA ILE A 4 4.20 7.43 -6.46
C ILE A 4 3.51 6.78 -5.25
N GLY A 5 2.91 5.61 -5.42
CA GLY A 5 2.26 4.88 -4.34
C GLY A 5 3.22 4.54 -3.19
N GLY A 6 4.43 4.08 -3.51
CA GLY A 6 5.46 3.80 -2.51
C GLY A 6 5.94 5.04 -1.76
N LEU A 7 6.15 6.16 -2.46
CA LEU A 7 6.51 7.43 -1.83
C LEU A 7 5.40 7.96 -0.91
N LEU A 8 4.13 7.74 -1.26
CA LEU A 8 3.01 8.11 -0.40
C LEU A 8 2.94 7.25 0.87
N TRP A 9 3.26 5.95 0.81
CA TRP A 9 3.40 5.11 2.02
C TRP A 9 4.54 5.56 2.93
N ILE A 10 5.67 5.99 2.34
CA ILE A 10 6.78 6.57 3.10
C ILE A 10 6.33 7.89 3.74
N GLY A 11 5.63 8.74 3.00
CA GLY A 11 5.12 10.02 3.49
C GLY A 11 4.16 9.85 4.66
N ASP A 12 3.23 8.91 4.56
CA ASP A 12 2.30 8.54 5.63
C ASP A 12 3.05 8.11 6.90
N PHE A 13 4.01 7.19 6.78
CA PHE A 13 4.86 6.77 7.89
C PHE A 13 5.60 7.96 8.54
N VAL A 14 6.28 8.79 7.74
CA VAL A 14 7.04 9.94 8.24
C VAL A 14 6.12 10.90 8.98
N GLN A 15 4.92 11.12 8.46
CA GLN A 15 3.95 12.00 9.08
C GLN A 15 3.47 11.48 10.43
N ILE A 16 3.15 10.19 10.54
CA ILE A 16 2.72 9.57 11.80
C ILE A 16 3.85 9.61 12.83
N VAL A 17 5.08 9.32 12.41
CA VAL A 17 6.27 9.39 13.28
C VAL A 17 6.53 10.81 13.77
N VAL A 18 6.53 11.80 12.88
CA VAL A 18 6.76 13.20 13.25
C VAL A 18 5.68 13.68 14.22
N TYR A 19 4.42 13.31 13.99
CA TYR A 19 3.35 13.66 14.90
C TYR A 19 3.54 12.99 16.27
N GLY A 20 3.80 11.68 16.30
CA GLY A 20 4.04 10.93 17.53
C GLY A 20 5.26 11.43 18.32
N LEU A 21 6.30 11.92 17.63
CA LEU A 21 7.43 12.59 18.27
C LEU A 21 7.05 13.91 18.97
N ILE A 22 6.07 14.65 18.43
CA ILE A 22 5.61 15.92 18.97
C ILE A 22 4.64 15.72 20.14
N THR A 23 3.71 14.78 20.01
CA THR A 23 2.62 14.57 21.00
C THR A 23 2.89 13.46 22.00
N GLY A 24 3.85 12.57 21.72
CA GLY A 24 4.12 11.37 22.50
C GLY A 24 3.10 10.24 22.30
N THR A 25 2.10 10.43 21.44
CA THR A 25 0.97 9.50 21.28
C THR A 25 0.69 9.20 19.82
N LEU A 26 0.24 7.96 19.55
CA LEU A 26 -0.44 7.64 18.31
C LEU A 26 -1.87 8.19 18.40
N VAL A 27 -2.33 8.94 17.38
CA VAL A 27 -3.67 9.52 17.41
C VAL A 27 -4.69 8.47 17.03
N ASP A 28 -5.58 8.18 17.97
CA ASP A 28 -6.79 7.38 17.74
C ASP A 28 -8.01 8.30 17.94
N ALA A 29 -8.33 9.07 16.91
CA ALA A 29 -9.44 10.02 16.93
C ALA A 29 -10.18 10.02 15.58
N PRO A 30 -11.50 10.33 15.58
CA PRO A 30 -12.26 10.44 14.33
C PRO A 30 -11.65 11.44 13.35
N ASP A 31 -11.79 11.22 12.02
CA ASP A 31 -11.20 12.08 10.96
C ASP A 31 -11.49 13.58 11.15
N GLN A 32 -12.65 13.94 11.73
CA GLN A 32 -13.04 15.34 11.93
C GLN A 32 -12.27 16.04 13.04
N GLU A 33 -11.76 15.28 14.02
CA GLU A 33 -11.02 15.78 15.18
C GLU A 33 -9.51 15.74 14.95
N LEU A 34 -9.06 15.04 13.90
CA LEU A 34 -7.66 15.01 13.50
C LEU A 34 -7.17 16.41 13.07
N PRO A 35 -5.95 16.80 13.47
CA PRO A 35 -5.26 17.95 12.91
C PRO A 35 -5.24 17.91 11.38
N LEU A 36 -5.37 19.07 10.72
CA LEU A 36 -5.45 19.18 9.27
C LEU A 36 -4.35 18.41 8.54
N ALA A 37 -3.12 18.43 9.08
CA ALA A 37 -2.02 17.65 8.55
C ALA A 37 -2.38 16.16 8.49
N LEU A 38 -2.74 15.53 9.63
CA LEU A 38 -3.10 14.11 9.72
C LEU A 38 -4.28 13.76 8.81
N ARG A 39 -5.25 14.66 8.66
CA ARG A 39 -6.37 14.49 7.71
C ARG A 39 -5.91 14.43 6.25
N ILE A 40 -4.97 15.28 5.86
CA ILE A 40 -4.37 15.24 4.52
C ILE A 40 -3.55 13.96 4.34
N GLY A 41 -2.77 13.59 5.35
CA GLY A 41 -1.99 12.34 5.39
C GLY A 41 -2.86 11.11 5.13
N LEU A 42 -3.95 10.98 5.89
CA LEU A 42 -4.92 9.90 5.75
C LEU A 42 -5.47 9.81 4.32
N ARG A 43 -5.84 10.94 3.71
CA ARG A 43 -6.33 10.98 2.32
C ARG A 43 -5.26 10.56 1.32
N LEU A 44 -4.02 11.00 1.52
CA LEU A 44 -2.87 10.60 0.70
C LEU A 44 -2.55 9.10 0.86
N PHE A 45 -2.70 8.55 2.07
CA PHE A 45 -2.58 7.13 2.32
C PHE A 45 -3.64 6.33 1.58
N VAL A 46 -4.93 6.68 1.67
CA VAL A 46 -5.97 5.97 0.90
C VAL A 46 -5.72 6.09 -0.61
N LEU A 47 -5.35 7.29 -1.08
CA LEU A 47 -5.02 7.52 -2.49
C LEU A 47 -3.84 6.65 -2.95
N SER A 48 -2.84 6.46 -2.10
CA SER A 48 -1.68 5.62 -2.41
C SER A 48 -2.07 4.18 -2.73
N VAL A 49 -3.04 3.61 -2.00
CA VAL A 49 -3.49 2.24 -2.21
C VAL A 49 -4.23 2.10 -3.53
N VAL A 50 -5.02 3.11 -3.92
CA VAL A 50 -5.63 3.15 -5.25
C VAL A 50 -4.56 3.23 -6.35
N ILE A 51 -3.56 4.11 -6.20
CA ILE A 51 -2.45 4.24 -7.15
C ILE A 51 -1.63 2.94 -7.25
N LEU A 52 -1.37 2.26 -6.14
CA LEU A 52 -0.69 0.97 -6.11
C LEU A 52 -1.54 -0.09 -6.80
N GLY A 53 -2.85 -0.15 -6.53
CA GLY A 53 -3.79 -1.04 -7.21
C GLY A 53 -3.80 -0.85 -8.74
N LEU A 54 -3.73 0.39 -9.22
CA LEU A 54 -3.56 0.68 -10.65
C LEU A 54 -2.20 0.20 -11.18
N GLY A 55 -1.14 0.31 -10.38
CA GLY A 55 0.18 -0.27 -10.68
C GLY A 55 0.14 -1.78 -10.82
N MET A 56 -0.56 -2.45 -9.90
CA MET A 56 -0.80 -3.90 -9.93
C MET A 56 -1.60 -4.31 -11.17
N ALA A 57 -2.63 -3.55 -11.55
CA ALA A 57 -3.37 -3.78 -12.79
C ALA A 57 -2.49 -3.60 -14.04
N GLY A 58 -1.58 -2.62 -14.05
CA GLY A 58 -0.59 -2.46 -15.11
C GLY A 58 0.42 -3.63 -15.18
N LEU A 59 0.79 -4.21 -14.05
CA LEU A 59 1.62 -5.41 -13.98
C LEU A 59 0.84 -6.67 -14.41
N PHE A 60 -0.43 -6.78 -14.01
CA PHE A 60 -1.37 -7.84 -14.43
C PHE A 60 -1.34 -8.01 -15.95
N LEU A 61 -1.56 -6.92 -16.70
CA LEU A 61 -1.64 -6.96 -18.16
C LEU A 61 -0.37 -7.49 -18.83
N ARG A 62 0.79 -7.26 -18.20
CA ARG A 62 2.09 -7.73 -18.68
C ARG A 62 2.32 -9.19 -18.33
N VAL A 63 2.04 -9.60 -17.10
CA VAL A 63 2.24 -10.97 -16.61
C VAL A 63 1.22 -11.94 -17.22
N GLN A 64 -0.02 -11.51 -17.47
CA GLN A 64 -1.10 -12.37 -18.00
C GLN A 64 -0.72 -13.06 -19.30
N ARG A 65 0.07 -12.39 -20.16
CA ARG A 65 0.54 -12.93 -21.44
C ARG A 65 1.46 -14.15 -21.27
N ARG A 66 2.09 -14.30 -20.10
CA ARG A 66 3.11 -15.31 -19.80
C ARG A 66 2.68 -16.29 -18.71
N SER A 67 1.82 -15.89 -17.76
CA SER A 67 1.42 -16.72 -16.62
C SER A 67 -0.04 -16.51 -16.19
N LYS A 68 -1.00 -16.96 -16.99
CA LYS A 68 -2.45 -16.74 -16.76
C LYS A 68 -2.94 -17.16 -15.37
N LYS A 69 -2.48 -18.31 -14.83
CA LYS A 69 -2.99 -18.86 -13.57
C LYS A 69 -2.76 -17.94 -12.37
N LEU A 70 -1.52 -17.45 -12.19
CA LEU A 70 -1.18 -16.55 -11.08
C LEU A 70 -1.87 -15.20 -11.23
N THR A 71 -1.97 -14.71 -12.46
CA THR A 71 -2.59 -13.44 -12.77
C THR A 71 -4.10 -13.46 -12.47
N ILE A 72 -4.80 -14.55 -12.83
CA ILE A 72 -6.21 -14.77 -12.48
C ILE A 72 -6.40 -14.85 -10.97
N ALA A 73 -5.52 -15.57 -10.26
CA ALA A 73 -5.58 -15.68 -8.80
C ALA A 73 -5.39 -14.33 -8.08
N ALA A 74 -4.55 -13.44 -8.63
CA ALA A 74 -4.28 -12.12 -8.06
C ALA A 74 -5.37 -11.07 -8.36
N LEU A 75 -6.18 -11.30 -9.41
CA LEU A 75 -7.22 -10.38 -9.85
C LEU A 75 -8.27 -10.05 -8.77
N PRO A 76 -8.91 -11.02 -8.08
CA PRO A 76 -9.92 -10.71 -7.07
C PRO A 76 -9.36 -9.82 -5.96
N PHE A 77 -8.13 -10.07 -5.50
CA PHE A 77 -7.48 -9.25 -4.48
C PHE A 77 -7.17 -7.83 -4.97
N THR A 78 -6.77 -7.68 -6.25
CA THR A 78 -6.57 -6.36 -6.85
C THR A 78 -7.88 -5.59 -6.94
N ILE A 79 -8.98 -6.27 -7.31
CA ILE A 79 -10.31 -5.66 -7.40
C ILE A 79 -10.81 -5.26 -6.01
N ILE A 80 -10.68 -6.13 -5.01
CA ILE A 80 -11.08 -5.83 -3.62
C ILE A 80 -10.29 -4.63 -3.09
N ALA A 81 -8.97 -4.61 -3.28
CA ALA A 81 -8.13 -3.49 -2.86
C ALA A 81 -8.59 -2.18 -3.48
N LEU A 82 -8.81 -2.15 -4.79
CA LEU A 82 -9.28 -0.98 -5.52
C LEU A 82 -10.68 -0.55 -5.10
N ALA A 83 -11.61 -1.49 -4.96
CA ALA A 83 -12.99 -1.21 -4.57
C ALA A 83 -13.05 -0.60 -3.17
N LEU A 84 -12.38 -1.21 -2.18
CA LEU A 84 -12.37 -0.73 -0.80
C LEU A 84 -11.59 0.59 -0.64
N GLY A 85 -10.44 0.73 -1.33
CA GLY A 85 -9.68 1.98 -1.34
C GLY A 85 -10.48 3.13 -1.97
N THR A 86 -11.17 2.86 -3.07
CA THR A 86 -12.05 3.85 -3.73
C THR A 86 -13.24 4.19 -2.85
N ALA A 87 -13.86 3.20 -2.20
CA ALA A 87 -14.94 3.43 -1.26
C ALA A 87 -14.49 4.35 -0.10
N ASN A 88 -13.31 4.11 0.47
CA ASN A 88 -12.75 5.01 1.49
C ASN A 88 -12.44 6.41 0.94
N LEU A 89 -11.97 6.56 -0.31
CA LEU A 89 -11.80 7.88 -0.92
C LEU A 89 -13.14 8.61 -1.07
N VAL A 90 -14.20 7.91 -1.46
CA VAL A 90 -15.54 8.48 -1.58
C VAL A 90 -16.04 8.91 -0.20
N LEU A 91 -15.88 8.10 0.85
CA LEU A 91 -16.25 8.47 2.21
C LEU A 91 -15.46 9.70 2.71
N LEU A 92 -14.15 9.74 2.47
CA LEU A 92 -13.29 10.85 2.89
C LEU A 92 -13.53 12.15 2.09
N SER A 93 -14.12 12.05 0.89
CA SER A 93 -14.44 13.22 0.06
C SER A 93 -15.64 14.03 0.58
N GLY A 94 -16.48 13.43 1.42
CA GLY A 94 -17.71 14.06 1.91
C GLY A 94 -18.84 14.19 0.88
N VAL A 95 -18.71 13.58 -0.30
CA VAL A 95 -19.75 13.63 -1.35
C VAL A 95 -21.07 12.98 -0.90
N LEU A 96 -21.01 12.02 0.02
CA LEU A 96 -22.18 11.31 0.57
C LEU A 96 -22.60 11.78 1.97
N GLY A 97 -22.01 12.86 2.50
CA GLY A 97 -22.26 13.37 3.85
C GLY A 97 -20.99 13.79 4.58
N ALA A 98 -21.01 13.75 5.91
CA ALA A 98 -19.83 14.11 6.71
C ALA A 98 -18.65 13.16 6.38
N PRO A 99 -17.43 13.68 6.13
CA PRO A 99 -16.27 12.86 5.87
C PRO A 99 -16.05 11.85 7.00
N SER A 100 -15.81 10.60 6.60
CA SER A 100 -15.53 9.50 7.50
C SER A 100 -14.48 8.58 6.89
N PHE A 101 -13.76 7.88 7.76
CA PHE A 101 -12.80 6.86 7.40
C PHE A 101 -13.28 5.52 7.94
N ASN A 102 -13.18 4.47 7.14
CA ASN A 102 -13.53 3.12 7.57
C ASN A 102 -12.26 2.26 7.67
N ASP A 103 -11.81 2.06 8.91
CA ASP A 103 -10.61 1.28 9.23
C ASP A 103 -10.69 -0.15 8.72
N THR A 104 -11.88 -0.77 8.78
CA THR A 104 -12.08 -2.16 8.31
C THR A 104 -11.88 -2.25 6.81
N PHE A 105 -12.45 -1.31 6.05
CA PHE A 105 -12.27 -1.24 4.59
C PHE A 105 -10.81 -0.98 4.25
N MET A 106 -10.13 -0.13 5.02
CA MET A 106 -8.73 0.16 4.76
C MET A 106 -7.84 -1.04 5.05
N GLY A 107 -8.00 -1.67 6.22
CA GLY A 107 -7.25 -2.88 6.59
C GLY A 107 -7.43 -4.00 5.57
N LEU A 108 -8.67 -4.27 5.15
CA LEU A 108 -8.96 -5.27 4.09
C LEU A 108 -8.37 -4.86 2.72
N SER A 109 -8.33 -3.57 2.41
CA SER A 109 -7.71 -3.06 1.18
C SER A 109 -6.19 -3.26 1.17
N VAL A 110 -5.50 -2.95 2.27
CA VAL A 110 -4.05 -3.17 2.41
C VAL A 110 -3.72 -4.67 2.43
N PHE A 111 -4.52 -5.47 3.13
CA PHE A 111 -4.39 -6.93 3.13
C PHE A 111 -4.51 -7.51 1.72
N SER A 112 -5.55 -7.11 0.98
CA SER A 112 -5.78 -7.55 -0.40
C SER A 112 -4.65 -7.07 -1.33
N THR A 113 -4.18 -5.83 -1.16
CA THR A 113 -3.02 -5.30 -1.88
C THR A 113 -1.78 -6.17 -1.64
N SER A 114 -1.55 -6.63 -0.41
CA SER A 114 -0.40 -7.46 -0.05
C SER A 114 -0.44 -8.82 -0.75
N ILE A 115 -1.59 -9.49 -0.74
CA ILE A 115 -1.77 -10.77 -1.46
C ILE A 115 -1.62 -10.58 -2.97
N ALA A 116 -2.24 -9.55 -3.54
CA ALA A 116 -2.09 -9.24 -4.96
C ALA A 116 -0.62 -9.00 -5.33
N THR A 117 0.11 -8.26 -4.47
CA THR A 117 1.53 -7.95 -4.63
C THR A 117 2.38 -9.22 -4.60
N LEU A 118 2.14 -10.13 -3.65
CA LEU A 118 2.81 -11.43 -3.58
C LEU A 118 2.62 -12.24 -4.87
N LEU A 119 1.37 -12.46 -5.26
CA LEU A 119 1.04 -13.31 -6.41
C LEU A 119 1.61 -12.75 -7.72
N MET A 120 1.56 -11.43 -7.88
CA MET A 120 2.13 -10.74 -9.03
C MET A 120 3.65 -10.70 -8.99
N GLY A 121 4.27 -10.59 -7.82
CA GLY A 121 5.72 -10.72 -7.65
C GLY A 121 6.21 -12.10 -8.10
N ILE A 122 5.52 -13.17 -7.68
CA ILE A 122 5.80 -14.54 -8.14
C ILE A 122 5.57 -14.65 -9.65
N GLY A 123 4.48 -14.07 -10.15
CA GLY A 123 4.16 -14.04 -11.57
C GLY A 123 5.23 -13.33 -12.40
N ALA A 124 5.70 -12.17 -11.94
CA ALA A 124 6.76 -11.38 -12.57
C ALA A 124 8.10 -12.13 -12.55
N LEU A 125 8.43 -12.80 -11.44
CA LEU A 125 9.64 -13.62 -11.32
C LEU A 125 9.65 -14.77 -12.31
N ARG A 126 8.51 -15.48 -12.45
CA ARG A 126 8.38 -16.62 -13.38
C ARG A 126 8.33 -16.21 -14.84
N SER A 127 7.75 -15.05 -15.14
CA SER A 127 7.56 -14.56 -16.51
C SER A 127 8.71 -13.72 -17.04
N GLY A 128 9.64 -13.29 -16.17
CA GLY A 128 10.75 -12.40 -16.54
C GLY A 128 10.30 -11.00 -16.94
N VAL A 129 9.08 -10.60 -16.56
CA VAL A 129 8.52 -9.27 -16.90
C VAL A 129 9.22 -8.14 -16.14
N LEU A 130 9.79 -8.45 -14.98
CA LEU A 130 10.59 -7.54 -14.17
C LEU A 130 11.97 -8.14 -13.89
N PRO A 131 12.97 -7.30 -13.57
CA PRO A 131 14.22 -7.77 -13.00
C PRO A 131 13.96 -8.68 -11.78
N ARG A 132 14.81 -9.70 -11.59
CA ARG A 132 14.64 -10.69 -10.50
C ARG A 132 14.54 -10.03 -9.13
N TRP A 133 15.41 -9.05 -8.85
CA TRP A 133 15.40 -8.33 -7.58
C TRP A 133 14.08 -7.58 -7.34
N ALA A 134 13.51 -6.96 -8.38
CA ALA A 134 12.26 -6.20 -8.29
C ALA A 134 11.08 -7.15 -8.05
N SER A 135 11.08 -8.30 -8.72
CA SER A 135 10.09 -9.35 -8.49
C SER A 135 10.17 -9.91 -7.06
N LEU A 136 11.39 -10.17 -6.58
CA LEU A 136 11.63 -10.63 -5.21
C LEU A 136 11.19 -9.58 -4.18
N ALA A 137 11.44 -8.29 -4.42
CA ALA A 137 10.98 -7.22 -3.55
C ALA A 137 9.45 -7.24 -3.39
N LEU A 138 8.70 -7.41 -4.49
CA LEU A 138 7.22 -7.54 -4.41
C LEU A 138 6.79 -8.80 -3.65
N VAL A 139 7.49 -9.93 -3.83
CA VAL A 139 7.24 -11.15 -3.05
C VAL A 139 7.46 -10.90 -1.57
N PHE A 140 8.59 -10.30 -1.20
CA PHE A 140 8.90 -9.98 0.21
C PHE A 140 7.85 -9.04 0.80
N VAL A 141 7.50 -7.96 0.11
CA VAL A 141 6.43 -7.03 0.53
C VAL A 141 5.14 -7.78 0.83
N GLY A 142 4.68 -8.62 -0.10
CA GLY A 142 3.43 -9.35 0.10
C GLY A 142 3.49 -10.36 1.25
N VAL A 143 4.65 -10.95 1.52
CA VAL A 143 4.86 -11.89 2.64
C VAL A 143 4.98 -11.16 3.98
N THR A 144 5.69 -10.03 4.05
CA THR A 144 6.02 -9.37 5.32
C THR A 144 4.95 -8.39 5.76
N THR A 145 4.23 -7.76 4.84
CA THR A 145 3.20 -6.76 5.19
C THR A 145 2.09 -7.38 6.04
N ILE A 146 1.66 -8.60 5.72
CA ILE A 146 0.56 -9.27 6.44
C ILE A 146 0.94 -9.56 7.91
N PRO A 147 2.03 -10.29 8.23
CA PRO A 147 2.41 -10.54 9.62
C PRO A 147 2.65 -9.27 10.42
N ILE A 148 3.19 -8.21 9.82
CA ILE A 148 3.37 -6.94 10.52
C ILE A 148 2.00 -6.35 10.87
N LEU A 149 1.07 -6.26 9.93
CA LEU A 149 -0.27 -5.72 10.19
C LEU A 149 -1.10 -6.51 11.21
N PHE A 150 -0.91 -7.83 11.31
CA PHE A 150 -1.58 -8.66 12.32
C PHE A 150 -0.80 -8.80 13.63
N GLY A 151 0.48 -8.43 13.62
CA GLY A 151 1.36 -8.48 14.78
C GLY A 151 1.42 -7.16 15.56
N THR A 152 0.77 -6.11 15.06
CA THR A 152 0.68 -4.81 15.73
C THR A 152 -0.42 -4.79 16.80
N PRO A 153 -0.19 -4.17 17.97
CA PRO A 153 1.01 -3.40 18.33
C PRO A 153 2.23 -4.30 18.58
N LEU A 154 3.39 -3.88 18.06
CA LEU A 154 4.63 -4.64 18.23
C LEU A 154 5.18 -4.45 19.66
N PRO A 155 5.77 -5.49 20.29
CA PRO A 155 6.19 -5.43 21.70
C PRO A 155 7.48 -4.63 21.93
N PHE A 156 7.84 -3.74 21.02
CA PHE A 156 9.08 -2.96 21.07
C PHE A 156 8.87 -1.57 20.49
N GLY A 157 9.49 -0.57 21.12
CA GLY A 157 9.41 0.82 20.67
C GLY A 157 8.03 1.45 20.89
N PRO A 158 7.87 2.73 20.52
CA PRO A 158 6.59 3.40 20.59
C PRO A 158 5.70 3.02 19.39
N ASP A 159 4.41 2.80 19.65
CA ASP A 159 3.41 2.36 18.67
C ASP A 159 3.38 3.24 17.40
N TRP A 160 3.54 4.57 17.56
CA TRP A 160 3.59 5.52 16.45
C TRP A 160 4.80 5.35 15.52
N ALA A 161 5.84 4.65 15.94
CA ALA A 161 6.98 4.30 15.10
C ALA A 161 6.89 2.88 14.58
N THR A 162 6.45 1.94 15.42
CA THR A 162 6.59 0.51 15.12
C THR A 162 5.41 -0.05 14.35
N ASP A 163 4.20 0.45 14.60
CA ASP A 163 3.00 -0.16 14.02
C ASP A 163 2.83 0.17 12.53
N HIS A 164 3.57 1.18 12.07
CA HIS A 164 3.52 1.65 10.69
C HIS A 164 4.76 1.25 9.89
N LEU A 165 5.68 0.45 10.45
CA LEU A 165 6.90 -0.02 9.79
C LEU A 165 6.63 -0.79 8.49
N ALA A 166 5.50 -1.51 8.42
CA ALA A 166 5.06 -2.17 7.19
C ALA A 166 4.94 -1.18 6.03
N PHE A 167 4.40 0.02 6.28
CA PHE A 167 4.22 1.03 5.24
C PHE A 167 5.54 1.63 4.79
N LEU A 168 6.48 1.89 5.71
CA LEU A 168 7.82 2.36 5.34
C LEU A 168 8.55 1.34 4.46
N THR A 169 8.67 0.11 4.95
CA THR A 169 9.45 -0.95 4.28
C THR A 169 8.86 -1.31 2.93
N SER A 170 7.54 -1.46 2.86
CA SER A 170 6.84 -1.72 1.61
C SER A 170 6.83 -0.51 0.68
N GLY A 171 6.75 0.71 1.23
CA GLY A 171 6.85 1.95 0.46
C GLY A 171 8.20 2.08 -0.24
N ILE A 172 9.31 1.79 0.44
CA ILE A 172 10.66 1.75 -0.14
C ILE A 172 10.73 0.72 -1.26
N ALA A 173 10.22 -0.49 -1.03
CA ALA A 173 10.22 -1.55 -2.03
C ALA A 173 9.40 -1.17 -3.28
N PHE A 174 8.18 -0.64 -3.12
CA PHE A 174 7.37 -0.16 -4.23
C PHE A 174 8.05 0.98 -4.97
N ALA A 175 8.66 1.93 -4.25
CA ALA A 175 9.39 3.04 -4.85
C ALA A 175 10.54 2.55 -5.72
N ALA A 176 11.37 1.65 -5.19
CA ALA A 176 12.49 1.05 -5.89
C ALA A 176 12.05 0.27 -7.13
N VAL A 177 11.02 -0.58 -7.01
CA VAL A 177 10.45 -1.34 -8.15
C VAL A 177 9.98 -0.38 -9.24
N GLY A 178 9.25 0.67 -8.88
CA GLY A 178 8.78 1.66 -9.85
C GLY A 178 9.91 2.41 -10.57
N VAL A 179 10.98 2.78 -9.86
CA VAL A 179 12.17 3.41 -10.47
C VAL A 179 12.85 2.43 -11.43
N SER A 180 12.96 1.16 -11.06
CA SER A 180 13.53 0.12 -11.92
C SER A 180 12.75 -0.04 -13.21
N GLU A 181 11.42 -0.09 -13.13
CA GLU A 181 10.56 -0.21 -14.31
C GLU A 181 10.73 0.98 -15.25
N TRP A 182 10.85 2.18 -14.69
CA TRP A 182 11.03 3.39 -15.50
C TRP A 182 12.38 3.41 -16.23
N ARG A 183 13.46 2.98 -15.57
CA ARG A 183 14.79 2.88 -16.19
C ARG A 183 14.82 1.82 -17.30
N GLY A 184 14.23 0.65 -17.08
CA GLY A 184 14.22 -0.44 -18.06
C GLY A 184 13.39 -0.16 -19.32
N LYS A 185 12.51 0.86 -19.32
CA LYS A 185 11.80 1.31 -20.53
C LYS A 185 12.58 2.28 -21.40
N ARG A 186 13.70 2.82 -20.90
CA ARG A 186 14.54 3.82 -21.60
C ARG A 186 15.79 3.22 -22.26
N SER A 187 16.11 1.97 -21.94
CA SER A 187 17.16 1.16 -22.58
C SER A 187 16.58 0.35 -23.72
#